data_AF-A0A0B5RQD3-F1
#
_entry.id   AF-A0A0B5RQD3-F1
#
_cell.length_a   1.000
_cell.length_b   1.000
_cell.length_c   1.000
_cell.angle_alpha   90.00
_cell.angle_beta   90.00
_cell.angle_gamma   90.00
#
_symmetry.space_group_name_H-M   'P 1'
#
loop_
_entity.id
_entity.type
_entity.pdbx_description
1 polymer ?
#
loop_
_entity_poly.entity_id
_entity_poly.type
_entity_poly.pdbx_seq_one_letter_code
_entity_poly.pdbx_strand_id
1 'polypeptide(L)'
;MKNTGSVETSLNKEIEKMQIQLEAGIPHSYFNSTYASIKVQNSSGSVVYNKEIVGNRQRTAETQTVPVKVGDYIELTHIEGEAEKEKIRATLTNLENGKQEYMGKKRIYQVTSTGLIRQ
;
A
#
# COMPACT_ATOMS: atom_id res chain seq x y z
N MET A 1 -3.07 18.70 13.96
CA MET A 1 -1.67 18.30 13.70
C MET A 1 -1.65 16.95 13.00
N LYS A 2 -0.81 16.80 11.96
CA LYS A 2 -0.49 15.51 11.33
C LYS A 2 0.66 14.90 12.15
N ASN A 3 0.52 13.67 12.67
CA ASN A 3 1.58 13.01 13.44
C ASN A 3 2.03 11.77 12.64
N THR A 4 3.27 11.79 12.16
CA THR A 4 3.74 11.08 10.96
C THR A 4 3.62 9.55 11.01
N GLY A 5 2.48 9.01 10.61
CA GLY A 5 2.39 7.64 10.08
C GLY A 5 2.48 7.66 8.55
N SER A 6 3.43 6.93 7.99
CA SER A 6 3.56 6.59 6.56
C SER A 6 3.22 5.12 6.32
N VAL A 7 3.07 4.78 5.04
CA VAL A 7 2.86 3.43 4.52
C VAL A 7 3.88 3.22 3.42
N GLU A 8 4.73 2.22 3.60
CA GLU A 8 5.67 1.80 2.58
C GLU A 8 5.33 0.36 2.20
N THR A 9 5.28 0.12 0.89
CA THR A 9 5.05 -1.21 0.34
C THR A 9 6.16 -1.54 -0.63
N SER A 10 6.71 -2.74 -0.54
CA SER A 10 7.70 -3.22 -1.50
C SER A 10 7.33 -4.61 -2.00
N LEU A 11 7.49 -4.84 -3.29
CA LEU A 11 7.23 -6.13 -3.92
C LEU A 11 8.54 -6.79 -4.31
N ASN A 12 8.76 -8.02 -3.85
CA ASN A 12 9.77 -8.93 -4.37
C ASN A 12 9.10 -10.19 -4.95
N LYS A 13 9.00 -10.25 -6.27
CA LYS A 13 8.39 -11.38 -6.99
C LYS A 13 9.29 -12.61 -7.08
N GLU A 14 10.62 -12.49 -7.02
CA GLU A 14 11.50 -13.68 -7.03
C GLU A 14 11.20 -14.62 -5.86
N ILE A 15 10.70 -14.07 -4.76
CA ILE A 15 10.31 -14.81 -3.56
C ILE A 15 8.79 -14.77 -3.31
N GLU A 16 7.99 -14.30 -4.27
CA GLU A 16 6.50 -14.22 -4.19
C GLU A 16 5.98 -13.49 -2.94
N LYS A 17 6.63 -12.38 -2.54
CA LYS A 17 6.29 -11.63 -1.32
C LYS A 17 6.14 -10.14 -1.55
N MET A 18 5.10 -9.58 -0.95
CA MET A 18 4.96 -8.15 -0.72
C MET A 18 5.25 -7.86 0.75
N GLN A 19 6.16 -6.94 1.03
CA GLN A 19 6.42 -6.42 2.36
C GLN A 19 5.69 -5.10 2.54
N ILE A 20 5.02 -4.95 3.68
CA ILE A 20 4.30 -3.75 4.08
C ILE A 20 4.94 -3.26 5.36
N GLN A 21 5.31 -1.99 5.40
CA GLN A 21 5.81 -1.31 6.58
C GLN A 21 4.89 -0.14 6.88
N LEU A 22 4.36 -0.11 8.10
CA LEU A 22 3.52 0.96 8.61
C LEU A 22 4.28 1.65 9.73
N GLU A 23 4.44 2.96 9.63
CA GLU A 23 5.03 3.75 10.71
C GLU A 23 3.99 4.09 11.79
N ALA A 24 4.48 4.15 13.03
CA ALA A 24 3.68 4.55 14.19
C ALA A 24 3.19 6.00 14.03
N GLY A 25 2.01 6.30 14.57
CA GLY A 25 1.46 7.67 14.56
C GLY A 25 -0.02 7.74 14.22
N ILE A 26 -0.48 8.98 14.01
CA ILE A 26 -1.87 9.32 13.65
C ILE A 26 -1.83 9.94 12.25
N PRO A 27 -2.19 9.17 11.20
CA PRO A 27 -2.02 9.62 9.81
C PRO A 27 -2.58 11.02 9.56
N HIS A 28 -3.81 11.27 10.01
CA HIS A 28 -4.42 12.60 9.93
C HIS A 28 -5.60 12.72 10.90
N SER A 29 -5.40 13.45 12.00
CA SER A 29 -6.33 13.56 13.14
C SER A 29 -7.77 13.98 12.79
N TYR A 30 -7.97 14.74 11.72
CA TYR A 30 -9.31 15.16 11.26
C TYR A 30 -10.06 14.13 10.39
N PHE A 31 -9.44 13.01 9.99
CA PHE A 31 -10.12 11.96 9.22
C PHE A 31 -10.56 10.83 10.14
N ASN A 32 -11.87 10.68 10.35
CA ASN A 32 -12.47 9.57 11.12
C ASN A 32 -12.76 8.32 10.26
N SER A 33 -12.37 8.34 8.99
CA SER A 33 -12.54 7.26 8.02
C SER A 33 -11.21 6.59 7.66
N THR A 34 -11.28 5.53 6.84
CA THR A 34 -10.10 4.92 6.20
C THR A 34 -9.37 5.96 5.37
N TYR A 35 -8.14 6.27 5.78
CA TYR A 35 -7.24 7.26 5.18
C TYR A 35 -6.35 6.64 4.09
N ALA A 36 -5.94 5.39 4.31
CA ALA A 36 -5.23 4.59 3.32
C ALA A 36 -5.63 3.12 3.45
N SER A 37 -5.50 2.36 2.38
CA SER A 37 -5.76 0.93 2.39
C SER A 37 -4.82 0.16 1.48
N ILE A 38 -4.58 -1.10 1.85
CA ILE A 38 -3.87 -2.09 1.05
C ILE A 38 -4.76 -3.32 0.97
N LYS A 39 -5.12 -3.73 -0.24
CA LYS A 39 -5.92 -4.92 -0.49
C LYS A 39 -5.23 -5.79 -1.53
N VAL A 40 -5.08 -7.08 -1.25
CA VAL A 40 -4.58 -8.07 -2.20
C VAL A 40 -5.71 -9.04 -2.51
N GLN A 41 -5.97 -9.21 -3.80
CA GLN A 41 -6.91 -10.19 -4.33
C GLN A 41 -6.13 -11.22 -5.13
N ASN A 42 -6.43 -12.49 -4.92
CA ASN A 42 -5.83 -13.53 -5.75
C ASN A 42 -6.45 -13.52 -7.17
N SER A 43 -5.87 -14.28 -8.09
CA SER A 43 -6.36 -14.37 -9.48
C SER A 43 -7.82 -14.83 -9.65
N SER A 44 -8.43 -15.46 -8.62
CA SER A 44 -9.86 -15.79 -8.61
C SER A 44 -10.77 -14.65 -8.15
N GLY A 45 -10.19 -13.51 -7.74
CA GLY A 45 -10.89 -12.35 -7.19
C GLY A 45 -11.09 -12.38 -5.67
N SER A 46 -10.68 -13.47 -4.98
CA SER A 46 -10.82 -13.59 -3.53
C SER A 46 -9.83 -12.68 -2.81
N VAL A 47 -10.30 -11.92 -1.81
CA VAL A 47 -9.45 -11.08 -0.97
C VAL A 47 -8.64 -11.96 -0.03
N VAL A 48 -7.31 -11.95 -0.20
CA VAL A 48 -6.37 -12.73 0.62
C VAL A 48 -5.65 -11.87 1.66
N TYR A 49 -5.68 -10.55 1.50
CA TYR A 49 -5.20 -9.59 2.48
C TYR A 49 -5.98 -8.28 2.37
N ASN A 50 -6.34 -7.68 3.50
CA ASN A 50 -6.93 -6.35 3.56
C ASN A 50 -6.47 -5.62 4.81
N LYS A 51 -5.90 -4.43 4.63
CA LYS A 51 -5.46 -3.54 5.72
C LYS A 51 -6.03 -2.16 5.50
N GLU A 52 -6.87 -1.73 6.42
CA GLU A 52 -7.38 -0.37 6.48
C GLU A 52 -6.63 0.44 7.53
N ILE A 53 -6.37 1.69 7.22
CA ILE A 53 -5.65 2.62 8.07
C ILE A 53 -6.58 3.80 8.34
N VAL A 54 -7.14 3.85 9.55
CA VAL A 54 -8.04 4.95 9.95
C VAL A 54 -7.23 6.20 10.28
N GLY A 55 -7.64 7.35 9.74
CA GLY A 55 -6.85 8.57 9.79
C GLY A 55 -6.57 9.11 11.20
N ASN A 56 -7.56 9.06 12.09
CA ASN A 56 -7.50 9.65 13.42
C ASN A 56 -7.17 8.64 14.53
N ARG A 57 -6.81 7.39 14.19
CA ARG A 57 -6.44 6.38 15.17
C ARG A 57 -4.93 6.35 15.34
N GLN A 58 -4.48 6.31 16.61
CA GLN A 58 -3.10 6.02 16.94
C GLN A 58 -2.77 4.60 16.48
N ARG A 59 -1.63 4.45 15.80
CA ARG A 59 -1.08 3.15 15.39
C ARG A 59 0.31 2.97 15.96
N THR A 60 0.67 1.71 16.15
CA THR A 60 2.05 1.26 16.38
C THR A 60 2.71 0.97 15.02
N ALA A 61 4.04 0.92 15.00
CA ALA A 61 4.75 0.45 13.82
C ALA A 61 4.43 -1.02 13.59
N GLU A 62 4.38 -1.44 12.33
CA GLU A 62 4.02 -2.80 11.93
C GLU A 62 4.72 -3.17 10.63
N THR A 63 5.31 -4.36 10.58
CA THR A 63 5.83 -4.95 9.35
C THR A 63 5.09 -6.25 9.08
N GLN A 64 4.53 -6.37 7.87
CA GLN A 64 3.82 -7.55 7.41
C GLN A 64 4.42 -8.07 6.12
N THR A 65 4.52 -9.38 5.99
CA THR A 65 4.79 -10.05 4.71
C THR A 65 3.51 -10.71 4.22
N VAL A 66 3.14 -10.41 2.97
CA VAL A 66 1.95 -10.94 2.30
C VAL A 66 2.41 -11.75 1.09
N PRO A 67 2.05 -13.04 0.99
CA PRO A 67 2.31 -13.82 -0.22
C PRO A 67 1.54 -13.24 -1.41
N VAL A 68 2.20 -13.15 -2.57
CA VAL A 68 1.64 -12.62 -3.82
C VAL A 68 2.14 -13.42 -5.00
N LYS A 69 1.27 -13.73 -5.95
CA LYS A 69 1.55 -14.56 -7.12
C LYS A 69 1.23 -13.82 -8.41
N VAL A 70 1.82 -14.28 -9.52
CA VAL A 70 1.44 -13.80 -10.85
C VAL A 70 -0.06 -13.99 -11.06
N GLY A 71 -0.73 -12.92 -11.49
CA GLY A 71 -2.18 -12.85 -11.66
C GLY A 71 -2.93 -12.25 -10.47
N ASP A 72 -2.29 -12.08 -9.32
CA ASP A 72 -2.88 -11.37 -8.18
C ASP A 72 -3.00 -9.86 -8.46
N TYR A 73 -3.96 -9.23 -7.79
CA TYR A 73 -4.20 -7.80 -7.87
C TYR A 73 -3.93 -7.11 -6.53
N ILE A 74 -3.26 -5.97 -6.59
CA ILE A 74 -2.97 -5.12 -5.44
C ILE A 74 -3.71 -3.80 -5.65
N GLU A 75 -4.66 -3.50 -4.77
CA GLU A 75 -5.35 -2.22 -4.71
C GLU A 75 -4.81 -1.40 -3.54
N LEU A 76 -4.35 -0.19 -3.86
CA LEU A 76 -3.81 0.78 -2.92
C LEU A 76 -4.68 2.03 -2.96
N THR A 77 -4.99 2.59 -1.78
CA THR A 77 -5.68 3.88 -1.69
C THR A 77 -4.98 4.78 -0.67
N HIS A 78 -4.99 6.08 -0.95
CA HIS A 78 -4.58 7.11 -0.01
C HIS A 78 -5.38 8.39 -0.31
N ILE A 79 -6.22 8.83 0.63
CA ILE A 79 -7.15 9.96 0.41
C ILE A 79 -6.42 11.21 -0.12
N GLU A 80 -5.25 11.52 0.43
CA GLU A 80 -4.43 12.68 0.06
C GLU A 80 -3.37 12.35 -1.01
N GLY A 81 -3.43 11.18 -1.66
CA GLY A 81 -2.35 10.65 -2.51
C GLY A 81 -2.08 11.41 -3.82
N GLU A 82 -2.89 12.41 -4.17
CA GLU A 82 -2.65 13.30 -5.31
C GLU A 82 -2.08 14.67 -4.86
N ALA A 83 -2.04 14.96 -3.55
CA ALA A 83 -1.45 16.18 -3.04
C ALA A 83 0.08 16.04 -2.99
N GLU A 84 0.81 16.95 -3.64
CA GLU A 84 2.27 16.90 -3.81
C GLU A 84 3.04 16.63 -2.52
N LYS A 85 2.61 17.23 -1.40
CA LYS A 85 3.26 17.08 -0.09
C LYS A 85 2.86 15.81 0.66
N GLU A 86 1.73 15.21 0.32
CA GLU A 86 1.17 14.08 1.06
C GLU A 86 1.39 12.75 0.35
N LYS A 87 1.48 12.73 -0.99
CA LYS A 87 1.68 11.51 -1.79
C LYS A 87 2.90 10.68 -1.35
N ILE A 88 3.93 11.34 -0.81
CA ILE A 88 5.15 10.70 -0.31
C ILE A 88 4.92 9.84 0.95
N ARG A 89 3.77 9.99 1.61
CA ARG A 89 3.44 9.27 2.84
C ARG A 89 2.90 7.86 2.58
N ALA A 90 2.64 7.53 1.31
CA ALA A 90 2.10 6.26 0.87
C ALA A 90 2.76 5.87 -0.46
N THR A 91 3.77 5.01 -0.39
CA THR A 91 4.59 4.63 -1.55
C THR A 91 4.56 3.12 -1.80
N LEU A 92 4.80 2.76 -3.06
CA LEU A 92 5.01 1.40 -3.53
C LEU A 92 6.32 1.34 -4.31
N THR A 93 7.22 0.45 -3.91
CA THR A 93 8.47 0.19 -4.62
C THR A 93 8.42 -1.19 -5.24
N ASN A 94 8.51 -1.25 -6.57
CA ASN A 94 8.74 -2.50 -7.29
C ASN A 94 10.24 -2.82 -7.23
N LEU A 95 10.64 -3.84 -6.45
CA LEU A 95 12.06 -4.16 -6.27
C LEU A 95 12.69 -4.78 -7.52
N GLU A 96 11.90 -5.29 -8.47
CA GLU A 96 12.42 -5.88 -9.71
C GLU A 96 13.03 -4.83 -10.64
N ASN A 97 12.48 -3.62 -10.66
CA ASN A 97 12.95 -2.53 -11.52
C ASN A 97 13.35 -1.27 -10.75
N GLY A 98 13.33 -1.34 -9.41
CA GLY A 98 13.65 -0.23 -8.51
C GLY A 98 12.67 0.95 -8.58
N LYS A 99 11.56 0.83 -9.30
CA LYS A 99 10.63 1.94 -9.51
C LYS A 99 9.80 2.16 -8.25
N GLN A 100 9.93 3.36 -7.68
CA GLN A 100 9.02 3.85 -6.66
C GLN A 100 7.85 4.60 -7.29
N GLU A 101 6.66 4.35 -6.78
CA GLU A 101 5.41 4.97 -7.19
C GLU A 101 4.62 5.45 -5.96
N TYR A 102 3.74 6.41 -6.17
CA TYR A 102 2.83 6.90 -5.13
C TYR A 102 1.49 6.19 -5.24
N MET A 103 0.88 5.85 -4.09
CA MET A 103 -0.39 5.13 -4.05
C MET A 103 -1.56 5.90 -4.66
N GLY A 104 -1.45 7.23 -4.82
CA GLY A 104 -2.52 8.07 -5.37
C GLY A 104 -3.81 7.98 -4.56
N LYS A 105 -4.90 8.54 -5.09
CA LYS A 105 -6.24 8.31 -4.49
C LYS A 105 -6.66 6.85 -4.56
N LYS A 106 -6.34 6.22 -5.69
CA LYS A 106 -6.53 4.80 -5.96
C LYS A 106 -5.55 4.36 -7.03
N ARG A 107 -4.88 3.23 -6.82
CA ARG A 107 -4.07 2.53 -7.82
C ARG A 107 -4.34 1.04 -7.71
N ILE A 108 -4.49 0.39 -8.86
CA ILE A 108 -4.61 -1.06 -8.96
C ILE A 108 -3.45 -1.54 -9.81
N TYR A 109 -2.77 -2.57 -9.32
CA TYR A 109 -1.70 -3.25 -10.01
C TYR A 109 -2.04 -4.71 -10.16
N GLN A 110 -1.68 -5.28 -11.30
CA GLN A 110 -1.61 -6.72 -11.48
C GLN A 110 -0.15 -7.16 -11.32
N VAL A 111 0.07 -8.22 -10.56
CA VAL A 111 1.37 -8.89 -10.47
C VAL A 111 1.57 -9.71 -11.75
N THR A 112 2.64 -9.44 -12.48
CA THR A 112 2.98 -10.12 -13.73
C THR A 112 4.35 -10.78 -13.64
N SER A 113 4.73 -11.57 -14.65
CA SER A 113 6.05 -12.18 -14.71
C SER A 113 7.20 -11.18 -14.80
N THR A 114 6.91 -9.95 -15.24
CA THR A 114 7.86 -8.82 -15.40
C THR A 114 7.62 -7.69 -14.41
N GLY A 115 6.94 -7.97 -13.30
CA GLY A 115 6.67 -7.03 -12.22
C GLY A 115 5.26 -6.49 -12.21
N LEU A 116 5.08 -5.25 -11.74
CA LEU A 116 3.76 -4.63 -11.62
C LEU A 116 3.33 -3.91 -12.89
N ILE A 117 2.13 -4.25 -13.37
CA ILE A 117 1.43 -3.48 -14.41
C ILE A 117 0.25 -2.77 -13.77
N ARG A 118 0.25 -1.44 -13.88
CA ARG A 118 -0.88 -0.61 -13.47
C ARG A 118 -2.08 -0.85 -14.39
N GLN A 119 -3.26 -1.04 -13.81
CA GLN A 119 -4.54 -1.19 -14.50
C GLN A 119 -5.24 0.15 -14.70
#